data_AF-A0A4P9W937-F1
#
_entry.id   AF-A0A4P9W937-F1
#
_cell.length_a   1.000
_cell.length_b   1.000
_cell.length_c   1.000
_cell.angle_alpha   90.00
_cell.angle_beta   90.00
_cell.angle_gamma   90.00
#
_symmetry.space_group_name_H-M   'P 1'
#
loop_
_entity.id
_entity.type
_entity.pdbx_description
1 polymer ?
#
loop_
_entity_poly.entity_id
_entity_poly.type
_entity_poly.pdbx_seq_one_letter_code
_entity_poly.pdbx_strand_id
1 'polypeptide(L)'
;MVRTPAEDESRQKLLAGNPPQHGTIHSDDDEGCQETTATLQSEDSFSFCGASVFLPKATRQRTLAYLGAVALVAVFVSAVAVVYARRGAISGFGPASETLARNYYQATHDVPYNHQLPLDTILVGSSRTRSSSSLVTDSAAGATAFSCGVKTYNGAIGVFPDGRPCGTVLEAAKAIGYHTGLVATSRITHATPASFASHVSSRGDE
;
A
#
# COMPACT_ATOMS: atom_id res chain seq x y z
N MET A 1 -7.50 25.65 29.16
CA MET A 1 -6.49 25.00 30.01
C MET A 1 -5.12 25.49 29.54
N VAL A 2 -4.58 26.47 30.27
CA VAL A 2 -3.29 27.13 29.97
C VAL A 2 -2.18 26.18 30.41
N ARG A 3 -1.26 25.83 29.51
CA ARG A 3 -0.15 24.90 29.79
C ARG A 3 0.97 25.65 30.52
N THR A 4 1.59 24.99 31.49
CA THR A 4 2.65 25.54 32.35
C THR A 4 4.03 25.42 31.69
N PRO A 5 5.01 26.28 32.05
CA PRO A 5 6.29 26.40 31.33
C PRO A 5 7.30 25.26 31.56
N ALA A 6 6.95 24.24 32.36
CA ALA A 6 7.89 23.20 32.79
C ALA A 6 8.00 21.99 31.82
N GLU A 7 7.14 21.90 30.81
CA GLU A 7 7.14 20.77 29.85
C GLU A 7 7.97 21.05 28.58
N ASP A 8 8.50 22.26 28.40
CA ASP A 8 9.28 22.63 27.20
C ASP A 8 10.80 22.38 27.37
N GLU A 9 11.33 22.37 28.60
CA GLU A 9 12.76 22.17 28.86
C GLU A 9 13.25 20.72 28.66
N SER A 10 12.36 19.73 28.80
CA SER A 10 12.72 18.32 28.63
C SER A 10 12.81 17.90 27.16
N ARG A 11 12.30 18.74 26.23
CA ARG A 11 12.35 18.49 24.79
C ARG A 11 13.56 19.08 24.07
N GLN A 12 14.20 20.11 24.64
CA GLN A 12 15.40 20.73 24.06
C GLN A 12 16.71 19.98 24.40
N LYS A 13 16.73 19.11 25.40
CA LYS A 13 17.92 18.32 25.75
C LYS A 13 18.14 17.05 24.92
N LEU A 14 17.19 16.66 24.05
CA LEU A 14 17.32 15.47 23.21
C LEU A 14 17.86 15.73 21.79
N LEU A 15 18.16 16.98 21.44
CA LEU A 15 18.60 17.37 20.08
C LEU A 15 20.02 17.98 20.03
N ALA A 16 20.83 17.83 21.08
CA ALA A 16 22.18 18.41 21.17
C ALA A 16 23.29 17.36 21.38
N GLY A 17 23.23 16.24 20.69
CA GLY A 17 24.33 15.27 20.63
C GLY A 17 25.28 15.57 19.47
N ASN A 18 26.46 16.13 19.76
CA ASN A 18 27.53 16.37 18.79
C ASN A 18 28.08 15.05 18.20
N PRO A 19 28.44 15.03 16.90
CA PRO A 19 29.07 13.85 16.28
C PRO A 19 30.54 13.71 16.70
N PRO A 20 31.08 12.48 16.83
CA PRO A 20 32.49 12.25 17.15
C PRO A 20 33.40 12.60 15.95
N GLN A 21 34.46 13.35 16.24
CA GLN A 21 35.48 13.82 15.29
C GLN A 21 36.67 12.85 15.17
N HIS A 22 36.96 12.50 13.90
CA HIS A 22 38.26 12.33 13.23
C HIS A 22 39.33 11.31 13.69
N GLY A 23 39.72 10.46 12.73
CA GLY A 23 41.06 9.89 12.59
C GLY A 23 41.37 9.72 11.10
N THR A 24 42.22 10.59 10.56
CA THR A 24 42.76 10.54 9.19
C THR A 24 43.76 9.40 9.05
N ILE A 25 43.63 8.59 8.00
CA ILE A 25 44.75 7.86 7.41
C ILE A 25 44.68 8.07 5.89
N HIS A 26 45.87 8.30 5.37
CA HIS A 26 46.28 8.65 4.02
C HIS A 26 45.58 7.89 2.88
N SER A 27 45.46 8.62 1.77
CA SER A 27 45.27 8.22 0.38
C SER A 27 46.07 6.97 -0.02
N ASP A 28 45.46 6.14 -0.86
CA ASP A 28 46.03 5.72 -2.14
C ASP A 28 44.88 5.38 -3.10
N ASP A 29 45.09 5.76 -4.35
CA ASP A 29 44.18 5.72 -5.50
C ASP A 29 43.67 4.30 -5.82
N ASP A 30 42.43 4.18 -6.31
CA ASP A 30 42.20 3.60 -7.64
C ASP A 30 40.72 3.64 -8.04
N GLU A 31 40.50 4.10 -9.26
CA GLU A 31 39.23 4.21 -9.95
C GLU A 31 38.59 2.84 -10.26
N GLY A 32 37.25 2.85 -10.36
CA GLY A 32 36.57 2.05 -11.37
C GLY A 32 35.95 0.72 -10.93
N CYS A 33 34.63 0.72 -10.71
CA CYS A 33 33.75 -0.37 -11.15
C CYS A 33 32.27 0.02 -11.03
N GLN A 34 31.86 1.11 -11.68
CA GLN A 34 30.47 1.31 -12.08
C GLN A 34 30.30 0.73 -13.48
N GLU A 35 30.14 -0.60 -13.60
CA GLU A 35 29.53 -1.21 -14.79
C GLU A 35 29.15 -2.67 -14.51
N THR A 36 27.85 -2.94 -14.46
CA THR A 36 27.26 -4.29 -14.54
C THR A 36 27.38 -4.81 -15.97
N THR A 37 28.59 -5.15 -16.38
CA THR A 37 28.85 -5.74 -17.70
C THR A 37 29.57 -7.06 -17.52
N ALA A 38 28.83 -8.17 -17.59
CA ALA A 38 29.41 -9.51 -17.61
C ALA A 38 30.06 -9.74 -18.99
N THR A 39 31.36 -9.47 -19.12
CA THR A 39 32.13 -9.81 -20.32
C THR A 39 32.67 -11.24 -20.20
N LEU A 40 32.23 -12.12 -21.11
CA LEU A 40 32.80 -13.45 -21.30
C LEU A 40 34.17 -13.30 -21.98
N GLN A 41 35.24 -13.19 -21.20
CA GLN A 41 36.59 -13.40 -21.69
C GLN A 41 37.09 -14.78 -21.23
N SER A 42 37.24 -15.67 -22.21
CA SER A 42 37.95 -16.96 -22.15
C SER A 42 37.68 -17.84 -20.91
N GLU A 43 36.70 -18.73 -21.07
CA GLU A 43 36.42 -20.04 -20.45
C GLU A 43 36.82 -20.42 -19.00
N ASP A 44 37.67 -19.71 -18.26
CA ASP A 44 38.24 -20.22 -16.99
C ASP A 44 38.33 -19.22 -15.81
N SER A 45 37.71 -18.03 -15.89
CA SER A 45 37.72 -17.09 -14.75
C SER A 45 36.40 -16.36 -14.56
N PHE A 46 35.86 -16.41 -13.33
CA PHE A 46 34.74 -15.58 -12.85
C PHE A 46 35.31 -14.66 -11.76
N SER A 47 35.28 -13.34 -11.97
CA SER A 47 35.82 -12.36 -11.02
C SER A 47 34.67 -11.61 -10.34
N PHE A 48 34.60 -11.72 -9.01
CA PHE A 48 33.77 -10.84 -8.20
C PHE A 48 34.63 -10.33 -7.04
N CYS A 49 34.84 -9.02 -7.01
CA CYS A 49 35.53 -8.29 -5.93
C CYS A 49 36.84 -8.95 -5.44
N GLY A 50 37.83 -9.08 -6.33
CA GLY A 50 39.23 -9.34 -5.98
C GLY A 50 39.59 -10.72 -5.38
N ALA A 51 38.64 -11.63 -5.17
CA ALA A 51 38.91 -12.97 -4.66
C ALA A 51 38.82 -14.02 -5.79
N SER A 52 39.96 -14.46 -6.30
CA SER A 52 40.04 -15.56 -7.28
C SER A 52 39.86 -16.91 -6.55
N VAL A 53 38.63 -17.45 -6.53
CA VAL A 53 38.37 -18.78 -5.96
C VAL A 53 38.47 -19.84 -7.06
N PHE A 54 39.57 -20.58 -7.07
CA PHE A 54 39.80 -21.68 -8.02
C PHE A 54 39.05 -22.94 -7.55
N LEU A 55 37.91 -23.23 -8.18
CA LEU A 55 37.10 -24.42 -7.89
C LEU A 55 37.46 -25.58 -8.85
N PRO A 56 37.68 -26.81 -8.36
CA PRO A 56 37.99 -27.97 -9.22
C PRO A 56 36.83 -28.30 -10.18
N LYS A 57 37.16 -28.78 -11.39
CA LYS A 57 36.22 -29.01 -12.52
C LYS A 57 34.93 -29.78 -12.15
N ALA A 58 34.99 -30.72 -11.20
CA ALA A 58 33.83 -31.49 -10.74
C ALA A 58 32.81 -30.68 -9.92
N THR A 59 33.25 -29.61 -9.27
CA THR A 59 32.42 -28.75 -8.41
C THR A 59 31.75 -27.63 -9.21
N ARG A 60 32.37 -27.20 -10.33
CA ARG A 60 31.91 -26.11 -11.22
C ARG A 60 30.52 -26.36 -11.82
N GLN A 61 30.26 -27.58 -12.30
CA GLN A 61 28.97 -27.97 -12.88
C GLN A 61 27.84 -27.97 -11.84
N ARG A 62 28.15 -28.36 -10.60
CA ARG A 62 27.18 -28.38 -9.49
C ARG A 62 26.86 -26.97 -8.99
N THR A 63 27.85 -26.11 -8.84
CA THR A 63 27.63 -24.70 -8.44
C THR A 63 26.90 -23.89 -9.52
N LEU A 64 27.19 -24.09 -10.81
CA LEU A 64 26.48 -23.43 -11.90
C LEU A 64 25.02 -23.91 -12.02
N ALA A 65 24.77 -25.22 -11.86
CA ALA A 65 23.42 -25.76 -11.83
C ALA A 65 22.62 -25.21 -10.63
N TYR A 66 23.25 -25.07 -9.47
CA TYR A 66 22.61 -24.54 -8.27
C TYR A 66 22.31 -23.03 -8.39
N LEU A 67 23.24 -22.23 -8.90
CA LEU A 67 23.02 -20.80 -9.17
C LEU A 67 21.94 -20.59 -10.23
N GLY A 68 21.94 -21.40 -11.30
CA GLY A 68 20.90 -21.39 -12.31
C GLY A 68 19.52 -21.75 -11.73
N ALA A 69 19.44 -22.78 -10.89
CA ALA A 69 18.20 -23.16 -10.22
C ALA A 69 17.68 -22.07 -9.25
N VAL A 70 18.57 -21.44 -8.48
CA VAL A 70 18.21 -20.35 -7.57
C VAL A 70 17.73 -19.12 -8.35
N ALA A 71 18.39 -18.78 -9.46
CA ALA A 71 17.95 -17.70 -10.34
C ALA A 71 16.58 -17.99 -10.97
N LEU A 72 16.33 -19.23 -11.40
CA LEU A 72 15.06 -19.66 -11.98
C LEU A 72 13.94 -19.62 -10.93
N VAL A 73 14.20 -20.09 -9.71
CA VAL A 73 13.25 -20.00 -8.58
C VAL A 73 12.98 -18.54 -8.20
N ALA A 74 13.99 -17.67 -8.15
CA ALA A 74 13.80 -16.26 -7.85
C ALA A 74 12.95 -15.54 -8.90
N VAL A 75 13.20 -15.80 -10.18
CA VAL A 75 12.37 -15.29 -11.29
C VAL A 75 10.94 -15.82 -11.17
N PHE A 76 10.77 -17.11 -10.86
CA PHE A 76 9.44 -17.72 -10.71
C PHE A 76 8.67 -17.16 -9.50
N VAL A 77 9.33 -16.97 -8.35
CA VAL A 77 8.72 -16.38 -7.15
C VAL A 77 8.32 -14.92 -7.40
N SER A 78 9.15 -14.15 -8.12
CA SER A 78 8.81 -12.76 -8.47
C SER A 78 7.64 -12.66 -9.45
N ALA A 79 7.49 -13.62 -10.37
CA ALA A 79 6.41 -13.63 -11.35
C ALA A 79 5.05 -14.08 -10.78
N VAL A 80 5.04 -14.80 -9.65
CA VAL A 80 3.83 -15.34 -9.02
C VAL A 80 3.28 -14.42 -7.92
N ALA A 81 3.79 -13.18 -7.79
CA ALA A 81 3.16 -12.16 -6.96
C ALA A 81 1.82 -11.70 -7.56
N VAL A 82 0.80 -12.56 -7.48
CA VAL A 82 -0.58 -12.23 -7.81
C VAL A 82 -1.09 -11.31 -6.70
N VAL A 83 -1.02 -10.01 -6.93
CA VAL A 83 -1.58 -9.00 -6.02
C VAL A 83 -3.10 -9.01 -6.17
N TYR A 84 -3.80 -9.65 -5.23
CA TYR A 84 -5.26 -9.60 -5.16
C TYR A 84 -5.69 -8.49 -4.21
N ALA A 85 -6.17 -7.37 -4.77
CA ALA A 85 -6.68 -6.26 -3.98
C ALA A 85 -8.21 -6.29 -3.94
N ARG A 86 -8.80 -6.69 -2.81
CA ARG A 86 -10.24 -6.58 -2.56
C ARG A 86 -10.51 -5.41 -1.62
N ARG A 87 -11.22 -4.39 -2.10
CA ARG A 87 -11.75 -3.30 -1.26
C ARG A 87 -13.26 -3.45 -1.10
N GLY A 88 -13.72 -3.49 0.15
CA GLY A 88 -15.14 -3.43 0.50
C GLY A 88 -15.47 -2.06 1.08
N ALA A 89 -16.47 -1.38 0.52
CA ALA A 89 -17.04 -0.16 1.09
C ALA A 89 -18.46 -0.46 1.56
N ILE A 90 -18.70 -0.38 2.86
CA ILE A 90 -20.02 -0.62 3.46
C ILE A 90 -20.65 0.74 3.77
N SER A 91 -21.78 1.05 3.12
CA SER A 91 -22.46 2.34 3.28
C SER A 91 -23.06 2.47 4.69
N GLY A 92 -22.77 3.57 5.39
CA GLY A 92 -23.36 3.89 6.70
C GLY A 92 -22.88 3.02 7.87
N PHE A 93 -21.84 2.21 7.67
CA PHE A 93 -21.37 1.26 8.68
C PHE A 93 -20.32 1.89 9.59
N GLY A 94 -20.72 2.20 10.83
CA GLY A 94 -19.83 2.75 11.85
C GLY A 94 -19.55 1.76 12.99
N PRO A 95 -18.70 2.14 13.97
CA PRO A 95 -18.38 1.29 15.11
C PRO A 95 -19.61 0.85 15.93
N ALA A 96 -20.62 1.72 16.04
CA ALA A 96 -21.88 1.38 16.71
C ALA A 96 -22.66 0.28 15.97
N SER A 97 -22.69 0.34 14.63
CA SER A 97 -23.32 -0.69 13.80
C SER A 97 -22.62 -2.02 13.93
N GLU A 98 -21.28 -2.03 14.05
CA GLU A 98 -20.52 -3.26 14.24
C GLU A 98 -20.77 -3.89 15.61
N THR A 99 -20.77 -3.09 16.68
CA THR A 99 -21.12 -3.59 18.02
C THR A 99 -22.54 -4.16 18.04
N LEU A 100 -23.49 -3.51 17.37
CA LEU A 100 -24.86 -4.02 17.24
C LEU A 100 -24.89 -5.36 16.49
N ALA A 101 -24.19 -5.46 15.35
CA ALA A 101 -24.11 -6.69 14.57
C ALA A 101 -23.52 -7.85 15.39
N ARG A 102 -22.46 -7.58 16.16
CA ARG A 102 -21.84 -8.57 17.05
C ARG A 102 -22.81 -9.05 18.14
N ASN A 103 -23.52 -8.13 18.78
CA ASN A 103 -24.46 -8.47 19.85
C ASN A 103 -25.66 -9.24 19.30
N TYR A 104 -26.16 -8.85 18.12
CA TYR A 104 -27.25 -9.55 17.44
C TYR A 104 -26.83 -10.96 17.02
N TYR A 105 -25.63 -11.13 16.47
CA TYR A 105 -25.11 -12.43 16.08
C TYR A 105 -24.93 -13.35 17.30
N GLN A 106 -24.38 -12.82 18.40
CA GLN A 106 -24.31 -13.53 19.69
C GLN A 106 -25.68 -13.98 20.18
N ALA A 107 -26.67 -13.08 20.18
CA ALA A 107 -28.01 -13.39 20.66
C ALA A 107 -28.77 -14.43 19.82
N THR A 108 -28.43 -14.60 18.54
CA THR A 108 -29.15 -15.48 17.61
C THR A 108 -28.46 -16.82 17.38
N HIS A 109 -27.14 -16.90 17.60
CA HIS A 109 -26.33 -18.09 17.27
C HIS A 109 -25.69 -18.75 18.49
N ASP A 110 -25.99 -18.30 19.71
CA ASP A 110 -25.48 -18.84 20.98
C ASP A 110 -23.94 -19.00 20.99
N VAL A 111 -23.24 -18.02 20.40
CA VAL A 111 -21.78 -17.98 20.39
C VAL A 111 -21.24 -17.34 21.66
N PRO A 112 -20.04 -17.72 22.13
CA PRO A 112 -19.49 -17.23 23.39
C PRO A 112 -19.24 -15.71 23.36
N TYR A 113 -19.22 -15.08 24.54
CA TYR A 113 -19.09 -13.63 24.72
C TYR A 113 -17.84 -13.01 24.05
N ASN A 114 -16.80 -13.82 23.84
CA ASN A 114 -15.53 -13.43 23.24
C ASN A 114 -15.49 -13.67 21.72
N HIS A 115 -16.62 -14.01 21.11
CA HIS A 115 -16.69 -14.24 19.67
C HIS A 115 -16.38 -12.95 18.90
N GLN A 116 -15.43 -13.06 17.98
CA GLN A 116 -14.99 -11.97 17.12
C GLN A 116 -15.60 -12.14 15.73
N LEU A 117 -16.13 -11.05 15.19
CA LEU A 117 -16.54 -10.99 13.80
C LEU A 117 -15.29 -10.89 12.91
N PRO A 118 -15.36 -11.33 11.63
CA PRO A 118 -14.23 -11.22 10.72
C PRO A 118 -13.67 -9.79 10.61
N LEU A 119 -14.54 -8.78 10.73
CA LEU A 119 -14.16 -7.37 10.63
C LEU A 119 -13.33 -6.88 11.84
N ASP A 120 -13.47 -7.50 13.01
CA ASP A 120 -12.68 -7.16 14.20
C ASP A 120 -11.20 -7.43 14.02
N THR A 121 -10.90 -8.56 13.39
CA THR A 121 -9.54 -9.03 13.19
C THR A 121 -8.75 -8.15 12.22
N ILE A 122 -9.44 -7.37 11.38
CA ILE A 122 -8.85 -6.51 10.34
C ILE A 122 -8.96 -5.01 10.67
N LEU A 123 -9.43 -4.65 11.86
CA LEU A 123 -9.53 -3.25 12.27
C LEU A 123 -8.15 -2.69 12.62
N VAL A 124 -7.64 -1.79 11.78
CA VAL A 124 -6.28 -1.22 11.92
C VAL A 124 -6.25 0.29 12.20
N GLY A 125 -7.40 0.95 12.26
CA GLY A 125 -7.47 2.39 12.53
C GLY A 125 -8.84 3.02 12.33
N SER A 126 -8.91 4.34 12.41
CA SER A 126 -10.12 5.13 12.15
C SER A 126 -9.89 6.14 11.04
N SER A 127 -10.96 6.48 10.30
CA SER A 127 -10.92 7.43 9.18
C SER A 127 -11.83 8.63 9.41
N ARG A 128 -11.36 9.83 9.05
CA ARG A 128 -12.15 11.07 9.09
C ARG A 128 -12.88 11.28 7.77
N THR A 129 -14.20 11.13 7.79
CA THR A 129 -15.05 11.02 6.60
C THR A 129 -15.68 12.32 6.10
N ARG A 130 -15.39 13.49 6.69
CA ARG A 130 -15.97 14.77 6.21
C ARG A 130 -15.71 15.02 4.72
N SER A 131 -16.67 15.64 4.04
CA SER A 131 -16.53 16.09 2.65
C SER A 131 -15.90 17.48 2.60
N SER A 132 -15.70 18.03 1.38
CA SER A 132 -15.21 19.40 1.21
C SER A 132 -16.28 20.45 1.53
N SER A 133 -17.56 20.11 1.34
CA SER A 133 -18.69 21.03 1.52
C SER A 133 -19.46 20.85 2.84
N SER A 134 -19.30 19.73 3.55
CA SER A 134 -20.04 19.43 4.78
C SER A 134 -19.22 18.65 5.82
N LEU A 135 -19.58 18.79 7.10
CA LEU A 135 -19.07 17.95 8.18
C LEU A 135 -19.58 16.51 8.05
N VAL A 136 -20.79 16.33 7.51
CA VAL A 136 -21.42 15.04 7.23
C VAL A 136 -21.38 14.80 5.72
N THR A 137 -20.55 13.84 5.31
CA THR A 137 -20.44 13.42 3.92
C THR A 137 -21.67 12.63 3.49
N ASP A 138 -21.94 12.65 2.19
CA ASP A 138 -22.81 11.66 1.57
C ASP A 138 -21.99 10.49 0.99
N SER A 139 -22.68 9.47 0.46
CA SER A 139 -22.03 8.30 -0.14
C SER A 139 -21.21 8.65 -1.39
N ALA A 140 -21.58 9.67 -2.16
CA ALA A 140 -20.88 10.07 -3.38
C ALA A 140 -19.51 10.69 -3.08
N ALA A 141 -19.46 11.70 -2.21
CA ALA A 141 -18.20 12.33 -1.82
C ALA A 141 -17.30 11.36 -1.04
N GLY A 142 -17.89 10.50 -0.20
CA GLY A 142 -17.16 9.48 0.55
C GLY A 142 -16.55 8.41 -0.36
N ALA A 143 -17.31 7.90 -1.33
CA ALA A 143 -16.81 6.91 -2.29
C ALA A 143 -15.76 7.52 -3.23
N THR A 144 -15.95 8.76 -3.68
CA THR A 144 -14.94 9.50 -4.48
C THR A 144 -13.63 9.68 -3.71
N ALA A 145 -13.70 9.91 -2.39
CA ALA A 145 -12.50 9.97 -1.56
C ALA A 145 -11.76 8.62 -1.49
N PHE A 146 -12.47 7.49 -1.51
CA PHE A 146 -11.86 6.17 -1.55
C PHE A 146 -11.38 5.74 -2.93
N SER A 147 -12.06 6.17 -3.99
CA SER A 147 -11.72 5.79 -5.37
C SER A 147 -10.58 6.64 -5.94
N CYS A 148 -10.62 7.96 -5.74
CA CYS A 148 -9.65 8.91 -6.27
C CYS A 148 -8.65 9.43 -5.23
N GLY A 149 -8.84 9.15 -3.94
CA GLY A 149 -7.96 9.63 -2.88
C GLY A 149 -8.13 11.12 -2.55
N VAL A 150 -9.18 11.78 -3.04
CA VAL A 150 -9.40 13.22 -2.89
C VAL A 150 -10.79 13.54 -2.37
N LYS A 151 -10.90 14.54 -1.49
CA LYS A 151 -12.18 14.99 -0.96
C LYS A 151 -12.87 15.92 -1.95
N THR A 152 -14.16 15.69 -2.15
CA THR A 152 -15.03 16.48 -3.03
C THR A 152 -16.31 16.92 -2.31
N TYR A 153 -17.17 17.65 -3.00
CA TYR A 153 -18.43 18.16 -2.46
C TYR A 153 -19.51 17.06 -2.45
N ASN A 154 -20.49 17.16 -1.55
CA ASN A 154 -21.58 16.17 -1.48
C ASN A 154 -22.32 16.06 -2.81
N GLY A 155 -22.53 14.83 -3.27
CA GLY A 155 -23.17 14.53 -4.55
C GLY A 155 -22.23 14.40 -5.74
N ALA A 156 -20.96 14.76 -5.63
CA ALA A 156 -19.97 14.54 -6.69
C ALA A 156 -19.59 13.05 -6.83
N ILE A 157 -19.53 12.56 -8.06
CA ILE A 157 -19.15 11.18 -8.41
C ILE A 157 -17.88 11.23 -9.24
N GLY A 158 -16.75 10.77 -8.70
CA GLY A 158 -15.52 10.65 -9.47
C GLY A 158 -14.98 11.98 -10.01
N VAL A 159 -15.30 13.11 -9.37
CA VAL A 159 -14.84 14.44 -9.78
C VAL A 159 -14.19 15.21 -8.64
N PHE A 160 -13.22 16.04 -8.99
CA PHE A 160 -12.64 17.04 -8.11
C PHE A 160 -13.67 18.13 -7.74
N PRO A 161 -13.40 18.95 -6.71
CA PRO A 161 -14.29 20.07 -6.36
C PRO A 161 -14.50 21.10 -7.49
N ASP A 162 -13.61 21.15 -8.47
CA ASP A 162 -13.69 22.01 -9.65
C ASP A 162 -14.45 21.36 -10.83
N GLY A 163 -14.98 20.16 -10.64
CA GLY A 163 -15.75 19.42 -11.65
C GLY A 163 -14.90 18.63 -12.65
N ARG A 164 -13.56 18.66 -12.55
CA ARG A 164 -12.71 17.83 -13.41
C ARG A 164 -12.82 16.36 -13.02
N PRO A 165 -12.77 15.42 -13.98
CA PRO A 165 -12.74 13.99 -13.67
C PRO A 165 -11.47 13.63 -12.91
N CYS A 166 -11.60 12.80 -11.88
CA CYS A 166 -10.47 12.25 -11.13
C CYS A 166 -10.23 10.79 -11.52
N GLY A 167 -8.97 10.41 -11.74
CA GLY A 167 -8.64 9.01 -12.03
C GLY A 167 -8.90 8.13 -10.82
N THR A 168 -9.76 7.12 -11.01
CA THR A 168 -10.13 6.17 -9.96
C THR A 168 -9.12 5.04 -9.84
N VAL A 169 -9.10 4.40 -8.68
CA VAL A 169 -8.26 3.21 -8.44
C VAL A 169 -8.61 2.03 -9.34
N LEU A 170 -9.86 1.97 -9.83
CA LEU A 170 -10.29 0.92 -10.76
C LEU A 170 -9.71 1.17 -12.15
N GLU A 171 -9.72 2.41 -12.62
CA GLU A 171 -9.06 2.79 -13.89
C GLU A 171 -7.54 2.59 -13.81
N ALA A 172 -6.92 2.97 -12.69
CA ALA A 172 -5.49 2.72 -12.47
C ALA A 172 -5.16 1.21 -12.51
N ALA A 173 -5.99 0.38 -11.87
CA ALA A 173 -5.82 -1.07 -11.92
C ALA A 173 -6.01 -1.64 -13.33
N LYS A 174 -6.96 -1.10 -14.10
CA LYS A 174 -7.18 -1.50 -15.49
C LYS A 174 -6.01 -1.11 -16.39
N ALA A 175 -5.44 0.08 -16.18
CA ALA A 175 -4.31 0.59 -16.96
C ALA A 175 -3.03 -0.25 -16.80
N ILE A 176 -2.81 -0.82 -15.61
CA ILE A 176 -1.67 -1.71 -15.33
C ILE A 176 -1.99 -3.19 -15.65
N GLY A 177 -3.12 -3.48 -16.29
CA GLY A 177 -3.46 -4.81 -16.81
C GLY A 177 -4.22 -5.74 -15.85
N TYR A 178 -4.67 -5.27 -14.68
CA TYR A 178 -5.51 -6.09 -13.80
C TYR A 178 -6.95 -6.20 -14.34
N HIS A 179 -7.59 -7.31 -14.00
CA HIS A 179 -9.03 -7.46 -14.15
C HIS A 179 -9.75 -6.72 -13.02
N THR A 180 -10.77 -5.95 -13.39
CA THR A 180 -11.52 -5.09 -12.48
C THR A 180 -12.99 -5.45 -12.52
N GLY A 181 -13.67 -5.41 -11.36
CA GLY A 181 -15.09 -5.67 -11.25
C GLY A 181 -15.72 -4.95 -10.08
N LEU A 182 -16.99 -4.57 -10.23
CA LEU A 182 -17.80 -3.95 -9.19
C LEU A 182 -18.93 -4.90 -8.79
N VAL A 183 -19.11 -5.09 -7.50
CA VAL A 183 -20.21 -5.89 -6.94
C VAL A 183 -20.95 -5.01 -5.94
N ALA A 184 -22.25 -4.85 -6.14
CA ALA A 184 -23.11 -4.07 -5.27
C ALA A 184 -24.42 -4.82 -4.99
N THR A 185 -24.96 -4.64 -3.79
CA THR A 185 -26.32 -5.07 -3.44
C THR A 185 -27.37 -4.01 -3.78
N SER A 186 -26.93 -2.76 -4.00
CA SER A 186 -27.75 -1.65 -4.50
C SER A 186 -27.72 -1.60 -6.03
N ARG A 187 -28.39 -0.61 -6.64
CA ARG A 187 -28.26 -0.35 -8.08
C ARG A 187 -26.79 -0.11 -8.45
N ILE A 188 -26.38 -0.60 -9.62
CA ILE A 188 -25.00 -0.41 -10.09
C ILE A 188 -24.65 1.07 -10.35
N THR A 189 -25.67 1.88 -10.63
CA THR A 189 -25.56 3.34 -10.81
C THR A 189 -25.62 4.10 -9.49
N HIS A 190 -25.86 3.43 -8.36
CA HIS A 190 -25.86 4.10 -7.05
C HIS A 190 -24.49 4.74 -6.77
N ALA A 191 -24.49 5.80 -5.97
CA ALA A 191 -23.31 6.63 -5.73
C ALA A 191 -22.01 5.85 -5.41
N THR A 192 -22.11 4.80 -4.59
CA THR A 192 -20.95 4.01 -4.17
C THR A 192 -20.29 3.28 -5.34
N PRO A 193 -20.96 2.37 -6.09
CA PRO A 193 -20.34 1.75 -7.27
C PRO A 193 -20.03 2.76 -8.39
N ALA A 194 -20.89 3.75 -8.62
CA ALA A 194 -20.68 4.74 -9.68
C ALA A 194 -19.39 5.57 -9.49
N SER A 195 -19.02 5.89 -8.25
CA SER A 195 -17.79 6.67 -7.95
C SER A 195 -16.48 5.96 -8.31
N PHE A 196 -16.54 4.67 -8.68
CA PHE A 196 -15.38 3.90 -9.16
C PHE A 196 -15.36 3.71 -10.68
N ALA A 197 -16.42 4.08 -11.40
CA ALA A 197 -16.55 3.78 -12.82
C ALA A 197 -17.11 4.94 -13.68
N SER A 198 -17.55 6.04 -13.04
CA SER A 198 -18.19 7.17 -13.71
C SER A 198 -17.67 8.50 -13.16
N HIS A 199 -17.80 9.55 -13.96
CA HIS A 199 -17.47 10.93 -13.58
C HIS A 199 -18.66 11.85 -13.89
N VAL A 200 -19.41 12.22 -12.85
CA VAL A 200 -20.56 13.14 -12.99
C VAL A 200 -20.58 14.15 -11.85
N SER A 201 -21.05 15.36 -12.17
CA SER A 201 -21.14 16.46 -11.21
C SER A 201 -22.17 16.21 -10.11
N SER A 202 -23.20 15.42 -10.40
CA SER A 202 -24.29 15.11 -9.49
C SER A 202 -24.64 13.63 -9.54
N ARG A 203 -24.75 13.01 -8.37
CA ARG A 203 -25.24 11.64 -8.17
C ARG A 203 -26.73 11.45 -8.52
N GLY A 204 -27.45 12.53 -8.79
CA GLY A 204 -28.85 12.47 -9.25
C GLY A 204 -28.98 12.11 -10.72
N ASP A 205 -27.88 12.18 -11.47
CA ASP A 205 -27.80 11.85 -12.89
C ASP A 205 -27.60 10.33 -13.08
N GLU A 206 -28.44 9.52 -12.42
CA GLU A 206 -28.47 8.04 -12.48
C GLU A 206 -29.12 7.51 -13.76
#